data_AF-A0A2D3R9Z9-F1
#
_entry.id   AF-A0A2D3R9Z9-F1
#
_cell.length_a   1.000
_cell.length_b   1.000
_cell.length_c   1.000
_cell.angle_alpha   90.00
_cell.angle_beta   90.00
_cell.angle_gamma   90.00
#
_symmetry.space_group_name_H-M   'P 1'
#
loop_
_entity.id
_entity.type
_entity.pdbx_description
1 polymer ?
#
loop_
_entity_poly.entity_id
_entity_poly.type
_entity_poly.pdbx_seq_one_letter_code
_entity_poly.pdbx_strand_id
1 'polypeptide(L)'
;MLMGKPDWLDRIAQLLVLGVGLFALFFGLFMIIAPLDWYVAIPTVITTGPPNQHFIRDIGIAYVACGVILLYASVNIHMRWLAALAGALWLSLHGILHIYEVSVGICSPDAFIADAPGVLGPPLLLFLALAILFARQRIAPAGIPKSLFLKLANAQAEESEREYHDAIAAAPGHALEKFMHFLPASMHRHAAPPLLFHAARMGANMVEDCGPCAITCANWALADDVPKDTVNAWFKGPDNLPGEEALAFRFGQAIATQSPDAFELGDRIEAQYGRDVRFELAMSAAMVRSFPAMKRGLGLTKACSLTPLEV
;
A
#
# COMPACT_ATOMS: atom_id res chain seq x y z
N MET A 1 0.41 -3.00 7.37
CA MET A 1 0.29 -1.62 6.82
C MET A 1 1.68 -1.12 6.47
N LEU A 2 1.88 -0.50 5.31
CA LEU A 2 3.22 -0.06 4.87
C LEU A 2 3.85 0.93 5.85
N MET A 3 4.75 0.43 6.67
CA MET A 3 5.70 1.22 7.44
C MET A 3 7.10 0.69 7.15
N GLY A 4 8.07 1.58 6.99
CA GLY A 4 9.46 1.23 6.70
C GLY A 4 9.76 1.00 5.22
N LYS A 5 11.05 0.80 4.94
CA LYS A 5 11.59 0.63 3.59
C LYS A 5 11.08 -0.68 2.96
N PRO A 6 10.90 -0.73 1.61
CA PRO A 6 10.63 -1.98 0.91
C PRO A 6 11.75 -2.99 1.16
N ASP A 7 11.40 -4.18 1.62
CA ASP A 7 12.35 -5.28 1.81
C ASP A 7 12.50 -6.13 0.55
N TRP A 8 13.23 -7.23 0.63
CA TRP A 8 13.52 -8.10 -0.51
C TRP A 8 12.26 -8.71 -1.15
N LEU A 9 11.20 -9.01 -0.39
CA LEU A 9 9.94 -9.54 -0.95
C LEU A 9 9.16 -8.45 -1.67
N ASP A 10 9.19 -7.22 -1.15
CA ASP A 10 8.63 -6.06 -1.83
C ASP A 10 9.36 -5.80 -3.15
N ARG A 11 10.69 -5.94 -3.17
CA ARG A 11 11.51 -5.85 -4.40
C ARG A 11 11.22 -6.97 -5.38
N ILE A 12 11.01 -8.21 -4.93
CA ILE A 12 10.62 -9.31 -5.81
C ILE A 12 9.28 -8.99 -6.48
N ALA A 13 8.26 -8.61 -5.72
CA ALA A 13 6.96 -8.23 -6.28
C ALA A 13 7.09 -7.09 -7.30
N GLN A 14 7.91 -6.08 -7.00
CA GLN A 14 8.23 -4.99 -7.91
C GLN A 14 8.90 -5.48 -9.21
N LEU A 15 9.90 -6.36 -9.10
CA LEU A 15 10.63 -6.92 -10.24
C LEU A 15 9.76 -7.82 -11.11
N LEU A 16 8.83 -8.57 -10.52
CA LEU A 16 7.86 -9.37 -11.27
C LEU A 16 6.98 -8.46 -12.15
N VAL A 17 6.39 -7.40 -11.57
CA VAL A 17 5.57 -6.44 -12.34
C VAL A 17 6.40 -5.70 -13.38
N LEU A 18 7.63 -5.31 -13.05
CA LEU A 18 8.57 -4.69 -14.01
C LEU A 18 8.86 -5.63 -15.19
N GLY A 19 9.18 -6.89 -14.91
CA GLY A 19 9.47 -7.90 -15.93
C GLY A 19 8.29 -8.15 -16.86
N VAL A 20 7.09 -8.28 -16.31
CA VAL A 20 5.85 -8.40 -17.09
C VAL A 20 5.62 -7.14 -17.95
N GLY A 21 5.83 -5.95 -17.40
CA GLY A 21 5.70 -4.68 -18.11
C GLY A 21 6.68 -4.54 -19.29
N LEU A 22 7.95 -4.88 -19.07
CA LEU A 22 8.97 -4.88 -20.12
C LEU A 22 8.67 -5.92 -21.20
N PHE A 23 8.28 -7.14 -20.81
CA PHE A 23 7.86 -8.17 -21.75
C PHE A 23 6.72 -7.67 -22.63
N ALA A 24 5.62 -7.18 -22.03
CA ALA A 24 4.46 -6.71 -22.78
C ALA A 24 4.82 -5.54 -23.71
N LEU A 25 5.64 -4.60 -23.25
CA LEU A 25 6.10 -3.48 -24.06
C LEU A 25 6.90 -3.94 -25.28
N PHE A 26 7.95 -4.73 -25.09
CA PHE A 26 8.81 -5.15 -26.20
C PHE A 26 8.12 -6.14 -27.14
N PHE A 27 7.30 -7.04 -26.60
CA PHE A 27 6.52 -7.98 -27.41
C PHE A 27 5.49 -7.24 -28.28
N GLY A 28 4.80 -6.23 -27.71
CA GLY A 28 3.88 -5.39 -28.48
C GLY A 28 4.60 -4.52 -29.52
N LEU A 29 5.77 -3.97 -29.20
CA LEU A 29 6.58 -3.20 -30.16
C LEU A 29 7.02 -4.08 -31.34
N PHE A 30 7.37 -5.35 -31.11
CA PHE A 30 7.71 -6.27 -32.19
C PHE A 30 6.54 -6.47 -33.16
N MET A 31 5.32 -6.67 -32.64
CA MET A 31 4.10 -6.75 -33.47
C MET A 31 3.83 -5.47 -34.27
N ILE A 32 4.10 -4.30 -33.69
CA ILE A 32 3.87 -3.00 -34.35
C ILE A 32 4.86 -2.76 -35.49
N ILE A 33 6.15 -2.96 -35.21
CA ILE A 33 7.26 -2.62 -36.11
C ILE A 33 7.38 -3.66 -37.24
N ALA A 34 7.31 -4.95 -36.89
CA ALA A 34 7.59 -6.06 -37.79
C ALA A 34 6.53 -7.18 -37.65
N PRO A 35 5.26 -6.93 -38.01
CA PRO A 35 4.14 -7.85 -37.75
C PRO A 35 4.29 -9.22 -38.44
N LEU A 36 4.84 -9.26 -39.66
CA LEU A 36 5.03 -10.52 -40.39
C LEU A 36 6.18 -11.34 -39.81
N ASP A 37 7.26 -10.68 -39.38
CA ASP A 37 8.38 -11.35 -38.71
C ASP A 37 7.94 -11.93 -37.36
N TRP A 38 7.11 -11.19 -36.62
CA TRP A 38 6.47 -11.70 -35.40
C TRP A 38 5.60 -12.93 -35.68
N TYR A 39 4.75 -12.87 -36.72
CA TYR A 39 3.86 -13.98 -37.09
C TYR A 39 4.63 -15.27 -37.39
N VAL A 40 5.75 -15.19 -38.11
CA VAL A 40 6.56 -16.37 -38.43
C VAL A 40 7.48 -16.81 -37.28
N ALA A 41 7.78 -15.93 -36.33
CA ALA A 41 8.63 -16.24 -35.18
C ALA A 41 7.93 -17.10 -34.11
N ILE A 42 6.58 -17.13 -34.12
CA ILE A 42 5.78 -17.91 -33.16
C ILE A 42 5.12 -19.09 -33.89
N PRO A 43 5.65 -20.33 -33.78
CA PRO A 43 5.20 -21.45 -34.62
C PRO A 43 3.73 -21.80 -34.50
N THR A 44 3.15 -21.63 -33.32
CA THR A 44 1.73 -21.88 -33.02
C THR A 44 0.81 -20.88 -33.71
N VAL A 45 1.21 -19.61 -33.82
CA VAL A 45 0.42 -18.55 -34.48
C VAL A 45 0.26 -18.80 -35.97
N ILE A 46 1.24 -19.41 -36.63
CA ILE A 46 1.14 -19.73 -38.07
C ILE A 46 -0.02 -20.70 -38.34
N THR A 47 -0.35 -21.54 -37.37
CA THR A 47 -1.41 -22.55 -37.49
C THR A 47 -2.82 -21.95 -37.37
N THR A 48 -2.96 -20.68 -36.97
CA THR A 48 -4.27 -20.02 -36.76
C THR A 48 -4.83 -19.36 -38.03
N GLY A 49 -4.16 -19.51 -39.18
CA GLY A 49 -4.59 -18.96 -40.48
C GLY A 49 -3.72 -17.81 -40.99
N PRO A 50 -4.03 -17.26 -42.18
CA PRO A 50 -3.21 -16.24 -42.85
C PRO A 50 -3.07 -14.94 -42.04
N PRO A 51 -1.91 -14.26 -42.09
CA PRO A 51 -1.67 -13.07 -41.29
C PRO A 51 -2.48 -11.87 -41.80
N ASN A 52 -3.05 -11.11 -40.87
CA ASN A 52 -3.55 -9.76 -41.12
C ASN A 52 -2.64 -8.76 -40.38
N GLN A 53 -1.85 -7.98 -41.13
CA GLN A 53 -0.89 -7.06 -40.53
C GLN A 53 -1.55 -5.95 -39.70
N HIS A 54 -2.73 -5.46 -40.09
CA HIS A 54 -3.42 -4.43 -39.33
C HIS A 54 -3.84 -5.00 -37.97
N PHE A 55 -4.45 -6.18 -37.98
CA PHE A 55 -4.88 -6.87 -36.77
C PHE A 55 -3.73 -7.19 -35.81
N ILE A 56 -2.58 -7.64 -36.33
CA ILE A 56 -1.37 -7.86 -35.52
C ILE A 56 -0.91 -6.56 -34.85
N ARG A 57 -0.95 -5.42 -35.55
CA ARG A 57 -0.59 -4.13 -34.96
C ARG A 57 -1.57 -3.67 -33.88
N ASP A 58 -2.86 -3.95 -34.03
CA ASP A 58 -3.88 -3.65 -33.01
C ASP A 58 -3.59 -4.43 -31.72
N ILE A 59 -3.26 -5.72 -31.84
CA ILE A 59 -2.81 -6.56 -30.71
C ILE A 59 -1.52 -5.99 -30.10
N GLY A 60 -0.57 -5.57 -30.95
CA GLY A 60 0.66 -4.93 -30.51
C GLY A 60 0.42 -3.66 -29.69
N ILE A 61 -0.52 -2.81 -30.10
CA ILE A 61 -0.92 -1.60 -29.36
C ILE A 61 -1.52 -1.98 -28.00
N ALA A 62 -2.34 -3.03 -27.94
CA ALA A 62 -2.89 -3.52 -26.67
C ALA A 62 -1.77 -3.99 -25.72
N TYR A 63 -0.80 -4.77 -26.21
CA TYR A 63 0.38 -5.18 -25.44
C TYR A 63 1.22 -3.99 -24.96
N VAL A 64 1.47 -2.99 -25.82
CA VAL A 64 2.20 -1.78 -25.45
C VAL A 64 1.46 -0.99 -24.37
N ALA A 65 0.13 -0.83 -24.50
CA ALA A 65 -0.68 -0.15 -23.49
C ALA A 65 -0.62 -0.86 -22.13
N CYS A 66 -0.73 -2.19 -22.11
CA CYS A 66 -0.50 -3.01 -20.93
C CYS A 66 0.90 -2.77 -20.35
N GLY A 67 1.93 -2.85 -21.18
CA GLY A 67 3.33 -2.64 -20.77
C GLY A 67 3.54 -1.28 -20.11
N VAL A 68 3.06 -0.20 -20.72
CA VAL A 68 3.20 1.17 -20.18
C VAL A 68 2.52 1.30 -18.80
N ILE A 69 1.31 0.79 -18.64
CA ILE A 69 0.59 0.86 -17.36
C ILE A 69 1.31 0.04 -16.28
N LEU A 70 1.82 -1.14 -16.62
CA LEU A 70 2.56 -2.00 -15.70
C LEU A 70 3.90 -1.39 -15.30
N LEU A 71 4.63 -0.76 -16.23
CA LEU A 71 5.84 -0.01 -15.92
C LEU A 71 5.55 1.17 -14.99
N TYR A 72 4.48 1.92 -15.24
CA TYR A 72 4.02 2.98 -14.33
C TYR A 72 3.69 2.44 -12.93
N ALA A 73 3.00 1.29 -12.85
CA ALA A 73 2.69 0.65 -11.59
C ALA A 73 3.95 0.16 -10.86
N SER A 74 4.93 -0.41 -11.57
CA SER A 74 6.16 -0.96 -11.01
C SER A 74 7.00 0.08 -10.26
N VAL A 75 6.94 1.36 -10.62
CA VAL A 75 7.66 2.43 -9.91
C VAL A 75 7.23 2.54 -8.44
N ASN A 76 5.95 2.30 -8.15
CA ASN A 76 5.44 2.28 -6.78
C ASN A 76 4.25 1.32 -6.67
N ILE A 77 4.55 0.02 -6.71
CA ILE A 77 3.52 -1.04 -6.75
C ILE A 77 2.62 -1.02 -5.51
N HIS A 78 3.16 -0.58 -4.37
CA HIS A 78 2.44 -0.41 -3.11
C HIS A 78 1.25 0.55 -3.23
N MET A 79 1.43 1.67 -3.93
CA MET A 79 0.39 2.69 -4.13
C MET A 79 -0.39 2.50 -5.44
N ARG A 80 0.21 1.84 -6.43
CA ARG A 80 -0.30 1.76 -7.81
C ARG A 80 -0.79 0.36 -8.19
N TRP A 81 -1.10 -0.49 -7.22
CA TRP A 81 -1.54 -1.87 -7.46
C TRP A 81 -2.83 -1.97 -8.31
N LEU A 82 -3.75 -1.00 -8.19
CA LEU A 82 -4.93 -0.91 -9.08
C LEU A 82 -4.54 -0.67 -10.54
N ALA A 83 -3.52 0.14 -10.79
CA ALA A 83 -2.98 0.33 -12.14
C ALA A 83 -2.33 -0.97 -12.64
N ALA A 84 -1.66 -1.73 -11.76
CA ALA A 84 -1.14 -3.05 -12.13
C ALA A 84 -2.27 -4.00 -12.59
N LEU A 85 -3.41 -4.05 -11.88
CA LEU A 85 -4.58 -4.82 -12.30
C LEU A 85 -5.15 -4.34 -13.64
N ALA A 86 -5.27 -3.02 -13.83
CA ALA A 86 -5.74 -2.46 -15.10
C ALA A 86 -4.80 -2.82 -16.26
N GLY A 87 -3.49 -2.71 -16.06
CA GLY A 87 -2.48 -3.07 -17.06
C GLY A 87 -2.44 -4.58 -17.36
N ALA A 88 -2.86 -5.42 -16.43
CA ALA A 88 -2.94 -6.88 -16.61
C ALA A 88 -4.26 -7.37 -17.21
N LEU A 89 -5.28 -6.53 -17.32
CA LEU A 89 -6.63 -6.96 -17.68
C LEU A 89 -6.66 -7.64 -19.04
N TRP A 90 -6.14 -6.98 -20.08
CA TRP A 90 -6.13 -7.55 -21.43
C TRP A 90 -5.24 -8.80 -21.51
N LEU A 91 -4.06 -8.80 -20.88
CA LEU A 91 -3.19 -9.98 -20.78
C LEU A 91 -3.92 -11.18 -20.16
N SER A 92 -4.70 -10.95 -19.10
CA SER A 92 -5.45 -11.98 -18.39
C SER A 92 -6.61 -12.51 -19.24
N LEU A 93 -7.38 -11.61 -19.86
CA LEU A 93 -8.49 -12.00 -20.74
C LEU A 93 -7.99 -12.76 -21.98
N HIS A 94 -6.86 -12.34 -22.54
CA HIS A 94 -6.21 -13.06 -23.63
C HIS A 94 -5.78 -14.46 -23.18
N GLY A 95 -5.13 -14.59 -22.02
CA GLY A 95 -4.81 -15.91 -21.45
C GLY A 95 -6.05 -16.80 -21.23
N ILE A 96 -7.16 -16.23 -20.76
CA ILE A 96 -8.44 -16.96 -20.60
C ILE A 96 -8.99 -17.43 -21.95
N LEU A 97 -8.83 -16.66 -23.02
CA LEU A 97 -9.23 -17.07 -24.36
C LEU A 97 -8.52 -18.35 -24.79
N HIS A 98 -7.21 -18.48 -24.53
CA HIS A 98 -6.45 -19.69 -24.84
C HIS A 98 -6.95 -20.91 -24.04
N ILE A 99 -7.33 -20.72 -22.77
CA ILE A 99 -7.95 -21.77 -21.95
C ILE A 99 -9.31 -22.18 -22.56
N TYR A 100 -10.10 -21.21 -22.99
CA TYR A 100 -11.37 -21.47 -23.66
C TYR A 100 -11.16 -22.29 -24.94
N GLU A 101 -10.26 -21.87 -25.83
CA GLU A 101 -10.01 -22.51 -27.12
C GLU A 101 -9.59 -23.99 -26.99
N VAL A 102 -8.71 -24.31 -26.04
CA VAL A 102 -8.35 -25.71 -25.78
C VAL A 102 -9.53 -26.49 -25.15
N SER A 103 -10.33 -25.86 -24.29
CA SER A 103 -11.48 -26.51 -23.63
C SER A 103 -12.60 -26.91 -24.58
N VAL A 104 -12.79 -26.17 -25.68
CA VAL A 104 -13.84 -26.43 -26.68
C VAL A 104 -13.30 -27.11 -27.95
N GLY A 105 -12.01 -27.46 -27.97
CA GLY A 105 -11.37 -28.19 -29.06
C GLY A 105 -11.05 -27.37 -30.31
N ILE A 106 -10.98 -26.03 -30.20
CA ILE A 106 -10.49 -25.16 -31.28
C ILE A 106 -8.97 -25.30 -31.42
N CYS A 107 -8.26 -25.38 -30.29
CA CYS A 107 -6.81 -25.53 -30.23
C CYS A 107 -6.42 -26.90 -29.66
N SER A 108 -5.32 -27.47 -30.15
CA SER A 108 -4.80 -28.73 -29.61
C SER A 108 -4.13 -28.53 -28.23
N PRO A 109 -4.14 -29.53 -27.34
CA PRO A 109 -3.44 -29.45 -26.07
C PRO A 109 -1.93 -29.13 -26.20
N ASP A 110 -1.27 -29.67 -27.23
CA ASP A 110 0.16 -29.42 -27.47
C ASP A 110 0.46 -27.97 -27.83
N ALA A 111 -0.39 -27.36 -28.69
CA ALA A 111 -0.29 -25.95 -29.03
C ALA A 111 -0.55 -25.05 -27.80
N PHE A 112 -1.55 -25.39 -26.98
CA PHE A 112 -1.79 -24.69 -25.72
C PHE A 112 -0.59 -24.77 -24.76
N ILE A 113 0.05 -25.93 -24.62
CA ILE A 113 1.26 -26.08 -23.77
C ILE A 113 2.41 -25.20 -24.27
N ALA A 114 2.57 -25.09 -25.59
CA ALA A 114 3.60 -24.23 -26.19
C ALA A 114 3.30 -22.73 -25.96
N ASP A 115 2.04 -22.31 -26.01
CA ASP A 115 1.63 -20.90 -25.86
C ASP A 115 1.50 -20.47 -24.40
N ALA A 116 1.13 -21.39 -23.50
CA ALA A 116 0.84 -21.12 -22.09
C ALA A 116 1.91 -20.28 -21.36
N PRO A 117 3.23 -20.51 -21.52
CA PRO A 117 4.24 -19.67 -20.87
C PRO A 117 4.15 -18.20 -21.29
N GLY A 118 3.81 -17.92 -22.55
CA GLY A 118 3.73 -16.56 -23.10
C GLY A 118 2.39 -15.88 -22.82
N VAL A 119 1.29 -16.63 -22.73
CA VAL A 119 -0.08 -16.07 -22.57
C VAL A 119 -0.61 -16.14 -21.14
N LEU A 120 -0.25 -17.17 -20.37
CA LEU A 120 -0.64 -17.33 -18.96
C LEU A 120 0.46 -16.89 -17.98
N GLY A 121 1.73 -17.04 -18.35
CA GLY A 121 2.86 -16.66 -17.51
C GLY A 121 2.80 -15.19 -17.03
N PRO A 122 2.69 -14.21 -17.95
CA PRO A 122 2.66 -12.79 -17.58
C PRO A 122 1.57 -12.41 -16.55
N PRO A 123 0.27 -12.76 -16.74
CA PRO A 123 -0.74 -12.46 -15.73
C PRO A 123 -0.52 -13.23 -14.42
N LEU A 124 -0.07 -14.49 -14.46
CA LEU A 124 0.21 -15.26 -13.24
C LEU A 124 1.33 -14.64 -12.40
N LEU A 125 2.41 -14.17 -13.01
CA LEU A 125 3.51 -13.49 -12.31
C LEU A 125 3.03 -12.19 -11.65
N LEU A 126 2.13 -11.45 -12.31
CA LEU A 126 1.52 -10.27 -11.74
C LEU A 126 0.61 -10.59 -10.54
N PHE A 127 -0.26 -11.61 -10.67
CA PHE A 127 -1.10 -12.03 -9.55
C PHE A 127 -0.27 -12.56 -8.37
N LEU A 128 0.84 -13.25 -8.63
CA LEU A 128 1.79 -13.65 -7.59
C LEU A 128 2.40 -12.43 -6.90
N ALA A 129 2.85 -11.42 -7.65
CA ALA A 129 3.37 -10.18 -7.08
C ALA A 129 2.36 -9.49 -6.16
N LEU A 130 1.11 -9.36 -6.62
CA LEU A 130 0.03 -8.78 -5.81
C LEU A 130 -0.28 -9.65 -4.60
N ALA A 131 -0.36 -10.98 -4.74
CA ALA A 131 -0.62 -11.89 -3.62
C ALA A 131 0.44 -11.74 -2.51
N ILE A 132 1.72 -11.63 -2.86
CA ILE A 132 2.82 -11.36 -1.91
C ILE A 132 2.53 -10.06 -1.13
N LEU A 133 2.20 -8.98 -1.83
CA LEU A 133 1.98 -7.67 -1.20
C LEU A 133 0.70 -7.63 -0.37
N PHE A 134 -0.39 -8.23 -0.84
CA PHE A 134 -1.66 -8.33 -0.10
C PHE A 134 -1.48 -9.16 1.18
N ALA A 135 -0.84 -10.33 1.11
CA ALA A 135 -0.60 -11.19 2.27
C ALA A 135 0.23 -10.48 3.35
N ARG A 136 1.11 -9.57 2.94
CA ARG A 136 1.97 -8.77 3.84
C ARG A 136 1.35 -7.44 4.25
N GLN A 137 0.14 -7.13 3.79
CA GLN A 137 -0.52 -5.81 3.97
C GLN A 137 0.38 -4.64 3.55
N ARG A 138 1.09 -4.84 2.43
CA ARG A 138 2.05 -3.92 1.80
C ARG A 138 1.43 -3.23 0.58
N ILE A 139 0.15 -2.88 0.65
CA ILE A 139 -0.53 -2.06 -0.36
C ILE A 139 -1.34 -0.94 0.29
N ALA A 140 -1.58 0.12 -0.46
CA ALA A 140 -2.57 1.12 -0.08
C ALA A 140 -3.97 0.50 -0.03
N PRO A 141 -4.80 0.82 1.00
CA PRO A 141 -6.12 0.23 1.14
C PRO A 141 -7.13 0.76 0.13
N ALA A 142 -6.87 1.91 -0.51
CA ALA A 142 -7.72 2.45 -1.56
C ALA A 142 -7.88 1.44 -2.71
N GLY A 143 -9.13 1.13 -3.05
CA GLY A 143 -9.49 0.08 -4.01
C GLY A 143 -9.91 -1.26 -3.37
N ILE A 144 -9.63 -1.48 -2.08
CA ILE A 144 -10.15 -2.65 -1.38
C ILE A 144 -11.68 -2.50 -1.23
N PRO A 145 -12.48 -3.54 -1.53
CA PRO A 145 -13.92 -3.49 -1.34
C PRO A 145 -14.29 -3.09 0.09
N LYS A 146 -15.25 -2.16 0.22
CA LYS A 146 -15.72 -1.63 1.52
C LYS A 146 -15.99 -2.72 2.56
N SER A 147 -16.69 -3.79 2.18
CA SER A 147 -17.03 -4.90 3.09
C SER A 147 -15.79 -5.62 3.61
N LEU A 148 -14.79 -5.85 2.74
CA LEU A 148 -13.53 -6.47 3.12
C LEU A 148 -12.69 -5.55 4.00
N PHE A 149 -12.60 -4.26 3.64
CA PHE A 149 -11.90 -3.26 4.45
C PHE A 149 -12.49 -3.19 5.86
N LEU A 150 -13.80 -3.02 5.99
CA LEU A 150 -14.46 -2.96 7.31
C LEU A 150 -14.27 -4.25 8.11
N LYS A 151 -14.40 -5.42 7.47
CA LYS A 151 -14.17 -6.70 8.14
C LYS A 151 -12.76 -6.80 8.72
N LEU A 152 -11.74 -6.36 7.98
CA LEU A 152 -10.34 -6.41 8.43
C LEU A 152 -10.04 -5.33 9.47
N ALA A 153 -10.47 -4.09 9.22
CA ALA A 153 -10.24 -2.96 10.11
C ALA A 153 -10.95 -3.15 11.47
N ASN A 154 -12.13 -3.77 11.50
CA ASN A 154 -12.93 -3.95 12.71
C ASN A 154 -12.65 -5.27 13.45
N ALA A 155 -11.81 -6.18 12.92
CA ALA A 155 -11.63 -7.52 13.47
C ALA A 155 -11.10 -7.53 14.92
N GLN A 156 -10.28 -6.54 15.28
CA GLN A 156 -9.69 -6.38 16.61
C GLN A 156 -9.82 -4.94 17.12
N ALA A 157 -10.71 -4.15 16.50
CA ALA A 157 -10.90 -2.76 16.87
C ALA A 157 -11.80 -2.65 18.10
N GLU A 158 -11.46 -1.73 18.99
CA GLU A 158 -12.32 -1.32 20.10
C GLU A 158 -13.62 -0.69 19.58
N GLU A 159 -14.66 -0.65 20.42
CA GLU A 159 -16.01 -0.22 20.03
C GLU A 159 -16.05 1.15 19.36
N SER A 160 -15.37 2.17 19.92
CA SER A 160 -15.32 3.50 19.34
C SER A 160 -14.62 3.56 17.98
N GLU A 161 -13.63 2.70 17.72
CA GLU A 161 -12.99 2.57 16.40
C GLU A 161 -13.95 1.95 15.39
N ARG A 162 -14.71 0.93 15.79
CA ARG A 162 -15.69 0.27 14.93
C ARG A 162 -16.82 1.23 14.54
N GLU A 163 -17.38 1.94 15.51
CA GLU A 163 -18.42 2.95 15.28
C GLU A 163 -17.91 4.07 14.36
N TYR A 164 -16.66 4.48 14.53
CA TYR A 164 -16.01 5.48 13.68
C TYR A 164 -15.86 5.01 12.23
N HIS A 165 -15.35 3.79 12.01
CA HIS A 165 -15.25 3.21 10.67
C HIS A 165 -16.62 3.04 10.01
N ASP A 166 -17.62 2.57 10.76
CA ASP A 166 -18.98 2.37 10.28
C ASP A 166 -19.66 3.71 9.92
N ALA A 167 -19.41 4.77 10.70
CA ALA A 167 -19.88 6.12 10.42
C ALA A 167 -19.29 6.69 9.12
N ILE A 168 -17.96 6.57 8.92
CA ILE A 168 -17.30 6.97 7.67
C ILE A 168 -17.83 6.15 6.48
N ALA A 169 -18.01 4.85 6.68
CA ALA A 169 -18.55 3.93 5.69
C ALA A 169 -19.97 4.30 5.25
N ALA A 170 -20.81 4.73 6.19
CA ALA A 170 -22.20 5.12 5.93
C ALA A 170 -22.31 6.54 5.31
N ALA A 171 -21.30 7.39 5.50
CA ALA A 171 -21.33 8.75 5.01
C ALA A 171 -21.34 8.85 3.47
N PRO A 172 -22.12 9.79 2.89
CA PRO A 172 -22.21 9.99 1.45
C PRO A 172 -20.91 10.60 0.88
N GLY A 173 -20.83 10.70 -0.45
CA GLY A 173 -19.72 11.41 -1.12
C GLY A 173 -18.37 10.69 -1.04
N HIS A 174 -18.40 9.35 -1.00
CA HIS A 174 -17.22 8.48 -1.01
C HIS A 174 -16.27 8.74 0.16
N ALA A 175 -16.80 9.05 1.35
CA ALA A 175 -16.01 9.39 2.53
C ALA A 175 -15.01 8.28 2.89
N LEU A 176 -15.43 7.01 2.88
CA LEU A 176 -14.54 5.88 3.15
C LEU A 176 -13.41 5.75 2.12
N GLU A 177 -13.69 5.98 0.85
CA GLU A 177 -12.67 5.92 -0.20
C GLU A 177 -11.61 7.00 -0.01
N LYS A 178 -12.04 8.23 0.27
CA LYS A 178 -11.14 9.35 0.62
C LYS A 178 -10.32 9.03 1.87
N PHE A 179 -10.95 8.42 2.87
CA PHE A 179 -10.25 7.98 4.08
C PHE A 179 -9.21 6.91 3.77
N MET A 180 -9.52 5.91 2.94
CA MET A 180 -8.56 4.90 2.50
C MET A 180 -7.39 5.51 1.71
N HIS A 181 -7.60 6.60 0.97
CA HIS A 181 -6.51 7.36 0.34
C HIS A 181 -5.68 8.18 1.33
N PHE A 182 -6.26 8.61 2.45
CA PHE A 182 -5.57 9.32 3.53
C PHE A 182 -4.65 8.41 4.36
N LEU A 183 -5.08 7.17 4.62
CA LEU A 183 -4.38 6.22 5.50
C LEU A 183 -2.88 6.01 5.19
N PRO A 184 -2.41 5.91 3.92
CA PRO A 184 -0.99 5.82 3.63
C PRO A 184 -0.17 7.02 4.13
N ALA A 185 -0.76 8.23 4.11
CA ALA A 185 -0.08 9.44 4.58
C ALA A 185 0.09 9.44 6.10
N SER A 186 -0.89 8.95 6.86
CA SER A 186 -0.76 8.86 8.33
C SER A 186 0.25 7.81 8.80
N MET A 187 0.71 6.94 7.89
CA MET A 187 1.64 5.84 8.17
C MET A 187 2.97 5.97 7.43
N HIS A 188 3.25 7.13 6.82
CA HIS A 188 4.47 7.32 6.05
C HIS A 188 5.72 7.25 6.94
N ARG A 189 6.53 6.20 6.73
CA ARG A 189 7.84 6.00 7.38
C ARG A 189 8.81 5.35 6.41
N HIS A 190 9.95 5.97 6.15
CA HIS A 190 11.00 5.46 5.28
C HIS A 190 12.39 5.54 5.94
N ALA A 191 12.74 6.69 6.53
CA ALA A 191 14.02 6.93 7.18
C ALA A 191 13.96 6.81 8.71
N ALA A 192 12.83 7.19 9.34
CA ALA A 192 12.74 7.28 10.78
C ALA A 192 12.86 5.91 11.49
N PRO A 193 13.68 5.81 12.56
CA PRO A 193 13.67 4.64 13.44
C PRO A 193 12.26 4.40 14.02
N PRO A 194 11.81 3.13 14.17
CA PRO A 194 10.50 2.80 14.73
C PRO A 194 10.24 3.51 16.07
N LEU A 195 11.22 3.50 16.97
CA LEU A 195 11.15 4.13 18.28
C LEU A 195 10.76 5.61 18.20
N LEU A 196 11.51 6.41 17.43
CA LEU A 196 11.27 7.85 17.32
C LEU A 196 9.95 8.16 16.61
N PHE A 197 9.62 7.39 15.58
CA PHE A 197 8.39 7.56 14.83
C PHE A 197 7.15 7.33 15.69
N HIS A 198 7.12 6.23 16.45
CA HIS A 198 6.00 5.91 17.33
C HIS A 198 5.98 6.77 18.59
N ALA A 199 7.13 7.19 19.13
CA ALA A 199 7.19 8.15 20.24
C ALA A 199 6.58 9.51 19.85
N ALA A 200 6.95 10.07 18.69
CA ALA A 200 6.36 11.33 18.21
C ALA A 200 4.86 11.21 17.94
N ARG A 201 4.43 10.08 17.34
CA ARG A 201 3.01 9.77 17.16
C ARG A 201 2.26 9.71 18.48
N MET A 202 2.81 8.99 19.47
CA MET A 202 2.21 8.83 20.79
C MET A 202 2.14 10.16 21.53
N GLY A 203 3.20 10.98 21.48
CA GLY A 203 3.20 12.31 22.07
C GLY A 203 2.08 13.20 21.52
N ALA A 204 1.87 13.18 20.20
CA ALA A 204 0.76 13.91 19.58
C ALA A 204 -0.61 13.33 19.97
N ASN A 205 -0.75 12.01 20.01
CA ASN A 205 -2.00 11.33 20.34
C ASN A 205 -2.42 11.54 21.81
N MET A 206 -1.46 11.53 22.75
CA MET A 206 -1.73 11.74 24.18
C MET A 206 -2.26 13.15 24.48
N VAL A 207 -1.88 14.15 23.68
CA VAL A 207 -2.46 15.52 23.76
C VAL A 207 -3.94 15.53 23.37
N GLU A 208 -4.34 14.66 22.45
CA GLU A 208 -5.73 14.58 21.96
C GLU A 208 -6.67 13.85 22.92
N ASP A 209 -6.19 13.33 24.06
CA ASP A 209 -6.97 12.71 25.14
C ASP A 209 -8.04 11.70 24.62
N CYS A 210 -7.60 10.76 23.78
CA CYS A 210 -8.42 9.65 23.29
C CYS A 210 -7.78 8.32 23.67
N GLY A 211 -8.28 7.69 24.74
CA GLY A 211 -7.72 6.43 25.26
C GLY A 211 -7.67 5.30 24.24
N PRO A 212 -8.78 4.98 23.52
CA PRO A 212 -8.76 3.95 22.46
C PRO A 212 -7.76 4.26 21.33
N CYS A 213 -7.60 5.54 20.99
CA CYS A 213 -6.63 5.96 19.98
C CYS A 213 -5.18 5.77 20.46
N ALA A 214 -4.92 6.00 21.75
CA ALA A 214 -3.62 5.79 22.38
C ALA A 214 -3.26 4.30 22.41
N ILE A 215 -4.21 3.42 22.77
CA ILE A 215 -4.03 1.96 22.70
C ILE A 215 -3.76 1.50 21.26
N THR A 216 -4.48 2.05 20.28
CA THR A 216 -4.23 1.76 18.86
C THR A 216 -2.81 2.14 18.44
N CYS A 217 -2.34 3.33 18.83
CA CYS A 217 -0.98 3.77 18.57
C CYS A 217 0.07 2.88 19.27
N ALA A 218 -0.20 2.44 20.50
CA ALA A 218 0.65 1.52 21.25
C ALA A 218 0.76 0.16 20.56
N ASN A 219 -0.36 -0.41 20.12
CA ASN A 219 -0.37 -1.67 19.38
C ASN A 219 0.39 -1.57 18.05
N TRP A 220 0.34 -0.42 17.36
CA TRP A 220 1.16 -0.19 16.18
C TRP A 220 2.65 -0.12 16.47
N ALA A 221 3.04 0.40 17.64
CA ALA A 221 4.44 0.41 18.07
C ALA A 221 4.93 -1.00 18.40
N LEU A 222 4.13 -1.80 19.11
CA LEU A 222 4.42 -3.21 19.39
C LEU A 222 4.56 -4.03 18.11
N ALA A 223 3.67 -3.80 17.13
CA ALA A 223 3.72 -4.47 15.82
C ALA A 223 4.93 -4.04 14.96
N ASP A 224 5.65 -2.99 15.36
CA ASP A 224 6.88 -2.49 14.74
C ASP A 224 8.09 -2.74 15.66
N ASP A 225 7.98 -3.75 16.52
CA ASP A 225 9.00 -4.28 17.43
C ASP A 225 9.54 -3.27 18.47
N VAL A 226 8.79 -2.21 18.80
CA VAL A 226 9.13 -1.35 19.93
C VAL A 226 8.89 -2.13 21.25
N PRO A 227 9.85 -2.15 22.19
CA PRO A 227 9.71 -2.90 23.44
C PRO A 227 8.45 -2.52 24.23
N LYS A 228 7.77 -3.53 24.77
CA LYS A 228 6.54 -3.38 25.54
C LYS A 228 6.68 -2.39 26.71
N ASP A 229 7.77 -2.49 27.46
CA ASP A 229 8.02 -1.62 28.62
C ASP A 229 8.20 -0.15 28.20
N THR A 230 8.83 0.08 27.04
CA THR A 230 8.96 1.41 26.44
C THR A 230 7.60 1.98 26.07
N VAL A 231 6.76 1.20 25.39
CA VAL A 231 5.41 1.63 25.00
C VAL A 231 4.55 1.94 26.23
N ASN A 232 4.61 1.10 27.27
CA ASN A 232 3.88 1.35 28.52
C ASN A 232 4.44 2.55 29.31
N ALA A 233 5.71 2.91 29.14
CA ALA A 233 6.27 4.12 29.74
C ALA A 233 5.68 5.40 29.12
N TRP A 234 5.33 5.39 27.83
CA TRP A 234 4.74 6.55 27.15
C TRP A 234 3.42 7.03 27.75
N PHE A 235 2.60 6.11 28.27
CA PHE A 235 1.35 6.48 28.94
C PHE A 235 1.55 7.31 30.20
N LYS A 236 2.75 7.29 30.78
CA LYS A 236 3.13 8.06 31.98
C LYS A 236 3.67 9.46 31.66
N GLY A 237 3.80 9.79 30.37
CA GLY A 237 4.33 11.08 29.91
C GLY A 237 5.86 11.12 29.73
N PRO A 238 6.38 12.27 29.27
CA PRO A 238 7.76 12.36 28.75
C PRO A 238 8.85 12.52 29.80
N ASP A 239 8.51 12.70 31.08
CA ASP A 239 9.47 13.13 32.10
C ASP A 239 10.47 12.04 32.51
N ASN A 240 10.09 10.78 32.38
CA ASN A 240 10.93 9.63 32.72
C ASN A 240 11.43 8.85 31.48
N LEU A 241 11.26 9.40 30.28
CA LEU A 241 11.67 8.72 29.05
C LEU A 241 13.16 8.98 28.75
N PRO A 242 13.89 8.01 28.16
CA PRO A 242 15.26 8.21 27.68
C PRO A 242 15.38 9.34 26.64
N GLY A 243 16.58 9.95 26.53
CA GLY A 243 16.78 11.23 25.84
C GLY A 243 16.24 11.35 24.41
N GLU A 244 16.47 10.35 23.55
CA GLU A 244 16.00 10.40 22.15
C GLU A 244 14.49 10.17 22.01
N GLU A 245 13.95 9.28 22.83
CA GLU A 245 12.53 8.96 22.90
C GLU A 245 11.73 10.14 23.47
N ALA A 246 12.22 10.74 24.56
CA ALA A 246 11.64 11.95 25.15
C ALA A 246 11.65 13.12 24.16
N LEU A 247 12.73 13.28 23.38
CA LEU A 247 12.83 14.30 22.35
C LEU A 247 11.73 14.14 21.29
N ALA A 248 11.58 12.94 20.73
CA ALA A 248 10.55 12.65 19.73
C ALA A 248 9.14 12.79 20.31
N PHE A 249 8.89 12.28 21.52
CA PHE A 249 7.60 12.39 22.20
C PHE A 249 7.21 13.86 22.44
N ARG A 250 8.11 14.66 23.00
CA ARG A 250 7.87 16.10 23.22
C ARG A 250 7.70 16.84 21.90
N PHE A 251 8.41 16.46 20.84
CA PHE A 251 8.19 17.03 19.52
C PHE A 251 6.77 16.74 19.02
N GLY A 252 6.29 15.51 19.19
CA GLY A 252 4.90 15.13 18.93
C GLY A 252 3.89 15.99 19.69
N GLN A 253 4.10 16.17 21.01
CA GLN A 253 3.27 17.04 21.83
C GLN A 253 3.27 18.48 21.32
N ALA A 254 4.45 19.04 21.01
CA ALA A 254 4.59 20.41 20.52
C ALA A 254 3.87 20.62 19.18
N ILE A 255 3.92 19.65 18.26
CA ILE A 255 3.15 19.68 17.01
C ILE A 255 1.64 19.66 17.30
N ALA A 256 1.19 18.84 18.26
CA ALA A 256 -0.23 18.74 18.60
C ALA A 256 -0.79 20.01 19.26
N THR A 257 0.00 20.66 20.12
CA THR A 257 -0.38 21.89 20.83
C THR A 257 -0.05 23.17 20.07
N GLN A 258 0.54 23.07 18.87
CA GLN A 258 1.07 24.22 18.12
C GLN A 258 2.08 25.05 18.93
N SER A 259 2.88 24.39 19.77
CA SER A 259 3.89 25.04 20.60
C SER A 259 5.07 25.58 19.74
N PRO A 260 5.62 26.76 20.04
CA PRO A 260 6.87 27.23 19.44
C PRO A 260 8.05 26.29 19.72
N ASP A 261 8.00 25.44 20.74
CA ASP A 261 9.05 24.45 21.03
C ASP A 261 9.28 23.47 19.88
N ALA A 262 8.29 23.30 18.98
CA ALA A 262 8.42 22.44 17.80
C ALA A 262 9.58 22.87 16.89
N PHE A 263 9.95 24.16 16.86
CA PHE A 263 11.10 24.62 16.09
C PHE A 263 12.40 24.07 16.66
N GLU A 264 12.67 24.31 17.94
CA GLU A 264 13.91 23.87 18.60
C GLU A 264 14.01 22.33 18.66
N LEU A 265 12.93 21.65 19.05
CA LEU A 265 12.89 20.18 19.09
C LEU A 265 13.11 19.58 17.70
N GLY A 266 12.49 20.17 16.68
CA GLY A 266 12.66 19.75 15.29
C GLY A 266 14.08 19.97 14.77
N ASP A 267 14.72 21.09 15.12
CA ASP A 267 16.11 21.36 14.74
C ASP A 267 17.08 20.37 15.39
N ARG A 268 16.83 19.98 16.65
CA ARG A 268 17.58 18.93 17.33
C ARG A 268 17.41 17.56 16.67
N ILE A 269 16.18 17.19 16.28
CA ILE A 269 15.92 15.94 15.55
C ILE A 269 16.65 15.95 14.20
N GLU A 270 16.59 17.06 13.47
CA GLU A 270 17.25 17.17 12.17
C GLU A 270 18.78 17.13 12.28
N ALA A 271 19.36 17.76 13.31
CA ALA A 271 20.79 17.70 13.56
C ALA A 271 21.28 16.27 13.90
N GLN A 272 20.47 15.48 14.61
CA GLN A 272 20.87 14.15 15.07
C GLN A 272 20.53 13.03 14.07
N TYR A 273 19.39 13.14 13.37
CA TYR A 273 18.83 12.07 12.55
C TYR A 273 18.55 12.48 11.09
N GLY A 274 18.71 13.76 10.75
CA GLY A 274 18.54 14.28 9.40
C GLY A 274 17.13 14.80 9.08
N ARG A 275 17.03 15.50 7.94
CA ARG A 275 15.82 16.20 7.51
C ARG A 275 14.64 15.25 7.25
N ASP A 276 14.91 14.09 6.65
CA ASP A 276 13.87 13.10 6.32
C ASP A 276 13.21 12.56 7.59
N VAL A 277 13.98 12.32 8.66
CA VAL A 277 13.44 11.87 9.95
C VAL A 277 12.58 12.96 10.58
N ARG A 278 13.02 14.22 10.59
CA ARG A 278 12.18 15.34 11.07
C ARG A 278 10.87 15.43 10.29
N PHE A 279 10.92 15.29 8.96
CA PHE A 279 9.74 15.33 8.10
C PHE A 279 8.76 14.20 8.45
N GLU A 280 9.23 12.96 8.56
CA GLU A 280 8.38 11.80 8.87
C GLU A 280 7.75 11.89 10.26
N LEU A 281 8.51 12.33 11.27
CA LEU A 281 8.00 12.57 12.62
C LEU A 281 6.93 13.67 12.63
N ALA A 282 7.17 14.78 11.93
CA ALA A 282 6.21 15.89 11.84
C ALA A 282 4.93 15.46 11.13
N MET A 283 5.05 14.73 10.02
CA MET A 283 3.92 14.20 9.26
C MET A 283 3.10 13.21 10.09
N SER A 284 3.76 12.27 10.79
CA SER A 284 3.09 11.31 11.67
C SER A 284 2.34 12.00 12.81
N ALA A 285 3.01 12.93 13.51
CA ALA A 285 2.42 13.70 14.60
C ALA A 285 1.24 14.57 14.16
N ALA A 286 1.31 15.17 12.96
CA ALA A 286 0.21 15.97 12.43
C ALA A 286 -1.00 15.11 12.01
N MET A 287 -0.76 14.00 11.30
CA MET A 287 -1.82 13.19 10.69
C MET A 287 -2.51 12.26 11.70
N VAL A 288 -1.80 11.75 12.71
CA VAL A 288 -2.39 10.86 13.72
C VAL A 288 -3.51 11.53 14.52
N ARG A 289 -3.50 12.86 14.59
CA ARG A 289 -4.52 13.65 15.30
C ARG A 289 -5.86 13.70 14.58
N SER A 290 -5.88 13.43 13.27
CA SER A 290 -7.11 13.43 12.50
C SER A 290 -8.11 12.38 13.01
N PHE A 291 -7.64 11.21 13.47
CA PHE A 291 -8.48 10.14 14.02
C PHE A 291 -9.20 10.56 15.32
N PRO A 292 -8.50 10.93 16.42
CA PRO A 292 -9.17 11.39 17.64
C PRO A 292 -9.98 12.67 17.42
N ALA A 293 -9.52 13.61 16.59
CA ALA A 293 -10.28 14.83 16.29
C ALA A 293 -11.61 14.53 15.57
N MET A 294 -11.61 13.64 14.58
CA MET A 294 -12.84 13.21 13.91
C MET A 294 -13.77 12.47 14.88
N LYS A 295 -13.24 11.54 15.68
CA LYS A 295 -14.01 10.85 16.72
C LYS A 295 -14.64 11.82 17.71
N ARG A 296 -13.90 12.86 18.12
CA ARG A 296 -14.40 13.90 19.05
C ARG A 296 -15.57 14.65 18.43
N GLY A 297 -15.43 15.05 17.17
CA GLY A 297 -16.51 15.69 16.41
C GLY A 297 -17.75 14.82 16.22
N LEU A 298 -17.59 13.49 16.24
CA LEU A 298 -18.67 12.51 16.15
C LEU A 298 -19.23 12.06 17.52
N GLY A 299 -18.65 12.52 18.63
CA GLY A 299 -19.06 12.09 19.98
C GLY A 299 -18.58 10.68 20.38
N LEU A 300 -17.57 10.15 19.69
CA LEU A 300 -17.06 8.78 19.86
C LEU A 300 -15.78 8.71 20.71
N THR A 301 -15.22 9.84 21.16
CA THR A 301 -14.02 9.84 21.99
C THR A 301 -14.30 9.44 23.43
N LYS A 302 -13.41 8.60 23.97
CA LYS A 302 -13.32 8.30 25.40
C LYS A 302 -11.99 8.81 25.95
N ALA A 303 -12.05 9.63 27.00
CA ALA A 303 -10.86 10.21 27.62
C ALA A 303 -9.86 9.15 28.08
N CYS A 304 -8.57 9.49 28.08
CA CYS A 304 -7.49 8.60 28.50
C CYS A 304 -7.70 8.09 29.94
N SER A 305 -8.20 8.94 30.84
CA SER A 305 -8.47 8.59 32.24
C SER A 305 -9.59 7.53 32.42
N LEU A 306 -10.41 7.31 31.40
CA LEU A 306 -11.51 6.35 31.41
C LEU A 306 -11.16 5.05 30.68
N THR A 307 -9.94 4.94 30.17
CA THR A 307 -9.43 3.77 29.45
C THR A 307 -8.22 3.21 30.19
N PRO A 308 -8.16 1.91 30.47
CA PRO A 308 -6.94 1.28 30.98
C PRO A 308 -5.82 1.43 29.95
N LEU A 309 -4.87 2.33 30.20
CA LEU A 309 -3.75 2.61 29.31
C LEU A 309 -2.58 1.65 29.61
N GLU A 310 -2.72 0.42 29.13
CA GLU A 310 -1.70 -0.62 29.21
C GLU A 310 -1.86 -1.60 28.03
N VAL A 311 -0.74 -2.03 27.47
CA VAL A 311 -0.65 -3.11 26.46
C VAL A 311 0.24 -4.21 26.99
#